data_AF-A0A1H7IUE0-F1
#
_entry.id   AF-A0A1H7IUE0-F1
#
_cell.length_a   1.000
_cell.length_b   1.000
_cell.length_c   1.000
_cell.angle_alpha   90.00
_cell.angle_beta   90.00
_cell.angle_gamma   90.00
#
_symmetry.space_group_name_H-M   'P 1'
#
loop_
_entity.id
_entity.type
_entity.pdbx_description
1 polymer ?
#
loop_
_entity_poly.entity_id
_entity_poly.type
_entity_poly.pdbx_seq_one_letter_code
_entity_poly.pdbx_strand_id
1 'polypeptide(L)' 'MSLDNTACPRCGGGFRCGVNDGHCACFGLRLSESLKAQLSAQYPDQCLCLPCLAALAAMEAATPAEVAAIKVGSPGRT' A
#
# COMPACT_ATOMS: atom_id res chain seq x y z
N MET A 1 -3.45 -22.55 5.94
CA MET A 1 -2.52 -21.74 6.75
C MET A 1 -1.49 -21.14 5.80
N SER A 2 -1.66 -19.89 5.37
CA SER A 2 -0.66 -19.18 4.55
C SER A 2 0.18 -18.29 5.45
N LEU A 3 1.50 -18.51 5.43
CA LEU A 3 2.52 -17.90 6.28
C LEU A 3 3.46 -17.02 5.45
N ASP A 4 2.96 -16.50 4.33
CA ASP A 4 3.81 -16.08 3.21
C ASP A 4 3.99 -14.56 3.16
N ASN A 5 3.93 -13.92 4.33
CA ASN A 5 4.28 -12.52 4.49
C ASN A 5 5.71 -12.41 5.05
N THR A 6 6.64 -13.13 4.43
CA THR A 6 8.08 -13.12 4.71
C THR A 6 8.88 -12.62 3.52
N ALA A 7 8.25 -12.47 2.35
CA ALA A 7 8.86 -11.95 1.15
C ALA A 7 7.97 -10.92 0.47
N CYS A 8 8.58 -9.89 -0.08
CA CYS A 8 7.90 -8.88 -0.89
C CYS A 8 7.56 -9.45 -2.27
N PRO A 9 6.28 -9.50 -2.69
CA PRO A 9 5.91 -10.04 -4.00
C PRO A 9 6.40 -9.20 -5.19
N ARG A 10 6.84 -7.96 -4.96
CA ARG A 10 7.34 -7.06 -6.00
C ARG A 10 8.84 -7.24 -6.30
N CYS A 11 9.66 -7.46 -5.28
CA CYS A 11 11.12 -7.52 -5.44
C CYS A 11 11.75 -8.82 -4.94
N GLY A 12 10.98 -9.70 -4.30
CA GLY A 12 11.49 -10.92 -3.66
C GLY A 12 12.30 -10.68 -2.38
N GLY A 13 12.42 -9.42 -1.92
CA GLY A 13 13.18 -9.08 -0.72
C GLY A 13 12.52 -9.62 0.56
N GLY A 14 13.32 -10.01 1.55
CA GLY A 14 12.84 -10.47 2.85
C GLY A 14 12.09 -9.35 3.58
N PHE A 15 10.79 -9.54 3.81
CA PHE A 15 9.94 -8.57 4.48
C PHE A 15 8.85 -9.27 5.26
N ARG A 16 8.72 -8.94 6.55
CA ARG A 16 7.62 -9.40 7.39
C ARG A 16 6.65 -8.27 7.71
N CYS A 17 5.40 -8.40 7.27
CA CYS A 17 4.34 -7.49 7.67
C CYS A 17 3.85 -7.85 9.06
N GLY A 18 4.13 -7.00 10.04
CA GLY A 18 3.60 -7.14 11.40
C GLY A 18 2.14 -6.70 11.53
N VAL A 19 1.31 -6.85 10.48
CA VAL A 19 -0.13 -6.56 10.57
C VAL A 19 -0.80 -7.45 11.62
N ASN A 20 -0.33 -8.69 11.75
CA ASN A 20 -0.78 -9.63 12.77
C ASN A 20 -0.17 -9.33 14.16
N ASP A 21 0.97 -8.62 14.20
CA ASP A 21 1.63 -8.15 15.43
C ASP A 21 1.11 -6.77 15.88
N GLY A 22 0.18 -6.16 15.13
CA GLY A 22 -0.35 -4.82 15.39
C GLY A 22 0.55 -3.66 14.97
N HIS A 23 1.77 -3.91 14.50
CA HIS A 23 2.71 -2.90 14.02
C HIS A 23 3.35 -3.30 12.69
N CYS A 24 3.07 -2.55 11.62
CA CYS A 24 3.78 -2.68 10.35
C CYS A 24 4.96 -1.70 10.28
N ALA A 25 6.12 -2.14 9.79
CA ALA A 25 7.22 -1.23 9.46
C ALA A 25 6.82 -0.16 8.42
N CYS A 26 5.78 -0.44 7.64
CA CYS A 26 5.14 0.48 6.71
C CYS A 26 4.24 1.54 7.37
N PHE A 27 3.90 1.41 8.67
CA PHE A 27 2.92 2.27 9.34
C PHE A 27 3.34 3.75 9.38
N GLY A 28 4.64 4.03 9.48
CA GLY A 28 5.18 5.39 9.43
C GLY A 28 5.26 6.00 8.02
N LEU A 29 4.98 5.22 6.97
CA LEU A 29 5.06 5.68 5.59
C LEU A 29 3.73 6.30 5.15
N ARG A 30 3.79 7.55 4.69
CA ARG A 30 2.64 8.25 4.13
C ARG A 30 2.38 7.75 2.71
N LEU A 31 1.31 6.97 2.55
CA LEU A 31 0.77 6.55 1.26
C LEU A 31 -0.54 7.29 1.01
N SER A 32 -0.75 7.77 -0.22
CA SER A 32 -2.04 8.33 -0.65
C SER A 32 -3.14 7.27 -0.65
N GLU A 33 -4.39 7.66 -0.50
CA GLU A 33 -5.51 6.71 -0.50
C GLU A 33 -5.65 5.98 -1.84
N SER A 34 -5.40 6.68 -2.95
CA SER A 34 -5.37 6.11 -4.29
C SER A 34 -4.33 5.01 -4.41
N LEU A 35 -3.12 5.24 -3.90
CA LEU A 35 -2.04 4.26 -3.91
C LEU A 35 -2.37 3.06 -3.02
N LYS A 36 -2.96 3.29 -1.84
CA LYS A 36 -3.43 2.20 -0.97
C LYS A 36 -4.50 1.35 -1.65
N ALA A 37 -5.50 1.97 -2.27
CA ALA A 37 -6.55 1.25 -3.01
C ALA A 37 -5.96 0.42 -4.16
N GLN A 38 -5.01 0.99 -4.90
CA GLN A 38 -4.32 0.30 -5.99
C GLN A 38 -3.48 -0.88 -5.46
N LEU A 39 -2.82 -0.72 -4.31
CA LEU A 39 -2.07 -1.78 -3.64
C LEU A 39 -2.97 -2.91 -3.16
N SER A 40 -4.10 -2.59 -2.51
CA SER A 40 -5.08 -3.58 -2.07
C SER A 40 -5.71 -4.35 -3.25
N ALA A 41 -5.88 -3.71 -4.40
CA ALA A 41 -6.38 -4.36 -5.61
C ALA A 41 -5.34 -5.28 -6.28
N GLN A 42 -4.07 -4.86 -6.34
CA GLN A 42 -3.00 -5.63 -6.99
C GLN A 42 -2.42 -6.74 -6.10
N TYR A 43 -2.34 -6.48 -4.79
CA TYR A 43 -1.72 -7.36 -3.79
C TYR A 43 -2.71 -7.59 -2.63
N PRO A 44 -3.84 -8.27 -2.87
CA PRO A 44 -4.79 -8.60 -1.81
C PRO A 44 -4.10 -9.43 -0.72
N ASP A 45 -4.26 -9.01 0.54
CA ASP A 45 -3.70 -9.66 1.74
C ASP A 45 -2.17 -9.78 1.78
N GLN A 46 -1.45 -9.15 0.84
CA GLN A 46 0.01 -9.21 0.72
C GLN A 46 0.62 -7.83 0.97
N CYS A 47 1.69 -7.78 1.76
CA CYS A 47 2.38 -6.53 2.05
C CYS A 47 3.66 -6.39 1.23
N LEU A 48 4.00 -5.15 0.88
CA LEU A 48 5.25 -4.80 0.22
C LEU A 48 6.27 -4.30 1.24
N CYS A 49 7.55 -4.47 0.90
CA CYS A 49 8.63 -3.95 1.73
C CYS A 49 8.72 -2.41 1.69
N LEU A 50 9.28 -1.83 2.76
CA LEU A 50 9.55 -0.40 2.90
C LEU A 50 10.17 0.27 1.65
N PRO A 51 11.25 -0.24 1.04
CA PRO A 51 11.84 0.42 -0.13
C PRO A 51 10.91 0.40 -1.35
N CYS A 52 10.15 -0.69 -1.56
CA CYS A 52 9.17 -0.76 -2.63
C CYS A 52 8.02 0.22 -2.43
N LEU A 53 7.49 0.32 -1.21
CA LEU A 53 6.44 1.28 -0.88
C LEU A 53 6.94 2.72 -0.98
N ALA A 54 8.16 3.01 -0.53
CA ALA A 54 8.76 4.34 -0.64
C ALA A 54 8.97 4.75 -2.10
N ALA A 55 9.46 3.82 -2.94
CA ALA A 55 9.58 4.06 -4.38
C ALA A 55 8.22 4.33 -5.04
N LEU A 56 7.19 3.55 -4.69
CA LEU A 56 5.82 3.77 -5.16
C LEU A 56 5.26 5.14 -4.73
N ALA A 57 5.46 5.52 -3.47
CA ALA A 57 5.04 6.82 -2.95
C ALA A 57 5.76 7.97 -3.66
N ALA A 58 7.06 7.82 -3.94
CA ALA A 58 7.83 8.80 -4.69
C ALA A 58 7.39 8.90 -6.16
N MET A 59 7.08 7.77 -6.81
CA MET A 59 6.57 7.75 -8.18
C MET A 59 5.18 8.40 -8.28
N GLU A 60 4.28 8.11 -7.34
CA GLU A 60 2.98 8.78 -7.23
C GLU A 60 3.14 10.29 -7.02
N ALA A 61 4.08 10.72 -6.17
CA ALA A 61 4.35 12.15 -5.99
C ALA A 61 4.95 12.82 -7.25
N ALA A 62 5.65 12.05 -8.09
CA ALA A 62 6.26 12.53 -9.34
C ALA A 62 5.27 12.57 -10.52
N THR A 63 4.20 11.78 -10.49
CA THR A 63 3.11 11.86 -11.47
C THR A 63 1.97 12.70 -10.90
N PRO A 64 1.68 13.90 -11.43
CA PRO A 64 0.54 14.68 -10.96
C PRO A 64 -0.75 13.96 -11.35
N ALA A 65 -1.33 13.21 -10.41
CA ALA A 65 -2.70 13.27 -9.90
C ALA A 65 -3.87 13.73 -10.83
N GLU A 66 -3.82 13.63 -12.16
CA GLU A 66 -4.89 14.17 -13.01
C GLU A 66 -6.09 13.22 -13.17
N VAL A 67 -6.00 11.95 -12.76
CA VAL A 67 -7.09 10.97 -12.93
C VAL A 67 -7.50 10.26 -11.63
N ALA A 68 -7.55 10.98 -10.50
CA ALA A 68 -8.11 10.42 -9.25
C ALA A 68 -9.02 11.35 -8.45
N ALA A 69 -9.19 12.60 -8.87
CA ALA A 69 -10.05 13.56 -8.17
C ALA A 69 -11.53 13.54 -8.61
N ILE A 70 -11.90 12.80 -9.67
CA ILE A 70 -13.27 12.92 -10.22
C ILE A 70 -14.35 12.07 -9.52
N LYS A 71 -14.06 11.35 -8.42
CA LYS A 71 -15.13 10.70 -7.63
C LYS A 71 -14.77 10.27 -6.19
N VAL A 72 -14.13 11.13 -5.39
CA VAL A 72 -14.24 10.98 -3.92
C VAL A 72 -15.57 11.58 -3.45
N GLY A 73 -16.64 10.88 -3.78
CA GLY A 73 -18.00 11.22 -3.39
C GLY A 73 -18.64 10.02 -2.71
N SER A 74 -18.43 9.89 -1.40
CA SER A 74 -19.29 9.05 -0.57
C SER A 74 -20.19 9.97 0.26
N PRO A 75 -21.45 10.19 -0.13
CA PRO A 75 -22.48 10.71 0.76
C PRO A 75 -23.08 9.53 1.54
N GLY A 76 -23.04 9.58 2.87
CA GLY A 76 -23.86 8.69 3.69
C GLY A 76 -23.61 8.90 5.18
N ARG A 77 -24.61 9.03 6.04
CA ARG A 77 -26.07 9.12 5.88
C ARG A 77 -26.57 9.60 7.27
N THR A 78 -27.65 10.39 7.28
CA THR A 78 -28.39 10.85 8.49
C THR A 78 -28.72 9.74 9.46
#